data_AF-A0AB39H992-F1
#
_entry.id   AF-A0AB39H992-F1
#
_cell.length_a   1.000
_cell.length_b   1.000
_cell.length_c   1.000
_cell.angle_alpha   90.00
_cell.angle_beta   90.00
_cell.angle_gamma   90.00
#
_symmetry.space_group_name_H-M   'P 1'
#
loop_
_entity.id
_entity.type
_entity.pdbx_description
1 polymer ?
#
loop_
_entity_poly.entity_id
_entity_poly.type
_entity_poly.pdbx_seq_one_letter_code
_entity_poly.pdbx_strand_id
1 'polypeptide(L)'
;MIVNQFNNSDNLAHVSPFILNILESVTARDLASIPADQYTIDDLPLSDAYFVVMDYQTCAESTFGPEFHQLYTDVQFILSGEERCSWAILSDQQKVELLERYDYNAERDICFINQGEVPLNDLIMRPGEFYILPPNTLHMPNLNVHSAAKVRKVVIKIKTALLAR
;
A
#
# COMPACT_ATOMS: atom_id res chain seq x y z
N MET A 1 1.49 -10.25 2.86
CA MET A 1 0.41 -9.50 2.20
C MET A 1 -0.93 -10.15 2.53
N ILE A 2 -1.95 -9.36 2.83
CA ILE A 2 -3.35 -9.81 2.95
C ILE A 2 -4.17 -9.14 1.85
N VAL A 3 -5.04 -9.90 1.19
CA VAL A 3 -6.03 -9.39 0.21
C VAL A 3 -7.40 -9.73 0.74
N ASN A 4 -8.30 -8.75 0.85
CA ASN A 4 -9.64 -8.99 1.37
C ASN A 4 -10.67 -8.03 0.78
N GLN A 5 -11.96 -8.33 0.97
CA GLN A 5 -13.09 -7.54 0.51
C GLN A 5 -13.75 -6.81 1.67
N PHE A 6 -14.22 -5.59 1.43
CA PHE A 6 -14.90 -4.79 2.47
C PHE A 6 -16.16 -5.47 3.03
N ASN A 7 -16.90 -6.20 2.19
CA ASN A 7 -18.19 -6.80 2.56
C ASN A 7 -18.09 -8.27 2.98
N ASN A 8 -16.88 -8.81 3.18
CA ASN A 8 -16.67 -10.21 3.52
C ASN A 8 -16.27 -10.37 5.00
N SER A 9 -17.28 -10.55 5.86
CA SER A 9 -17.11 -10.71 7.32
C SER A 9 -16.25 -11.91 7.71
N ASP A 10 -16.25 -12.97 6.89
CA ASP A 10 -15.67 -14.27 7.27
C ASP A 10 -14.13 -14.26 7.26
N ASN A 11 -13.51 -13.26 6.63
CA ASN A 11 -12.05 -13.14 6.50
C ASN A 11 -11.44 -12.01 7.34
N LEU A 12 -12.22 -11.27 8.12
CA LEU A 12 -11.70 -10.17 8.95
C LEU A 12 -11.01 -10.64 10.24
N ALA A 13 -11.19 -11.91 10.63
CA ALA A 13 -10.61 -12.47 11.86
C ALA A 13 -9.07 -12.46 11.90
N HIS A 14 -8.42 -12.37 10.73
CA HIS A 14 -6.96 -12.33 10.60
C HIS A 14 -6.40 -10.91 10.42
N VAL A 15 -7.26 -9.89 10.42
CA VAL A 15 -6.86 -8.49 10.33
C VAL A 15 -6.90 -7.87 11.72
N SER A 16 -5.85 -7.12 12.07
CA SER A 16 -5.81 -6.42 13.36
C SER A 16 -7.05 -5.53 13.53
N PRO A 17 -7.76 -5.59 14.67
CA PRO A 17 -8.90 -4.70 14.96
C PRO A 17 -8.53 -3.22 14.80
N PHE A 18 -7.27 -2.86 15.08
CA PHE A 18 -6.78 -1.51 14.89
C PHE A 18 -6.81 -1.08 13.41
N ILE A 19 -6.41 -1.97 12.49
CA ILE A 19 -6.52 -1.72 11.05
C ILE A 19 -7.98 -1.56 10.64
N LEU A 20 -8.87 -2.42 11.14
CA LEU A 20 -10.29 -2.37 10.80
C LEU A 20 -10.93 -1.05 11.25
N ASN A 21 -10.63 -0.60 12.48
CA ASN A 21 -11.14 0.68 13.00
C ASN A 21 -10.63 1.88 12.16
N ILE A 22 -9.36 1.88 11.79
CA ILE A 22 -8.80 2.93 10.92
C ILE A 22 -9.46 2.88 9.54
N LEU A 23 -9.61 1.69 8.96
CA LEU A 23 -10.22 1.50 7.66
C LEU A 23 -11.68 1.99 7.66
N GLU A 24 -12.44 1.70 8.72
CA GLU A 24 -13.81 2.21 8.92
C GLU A 24 -13.82 3.74 9.02
N SER A 25 -12.96 4.33 9.86
CA SER A 25 -12.86 5.79 10.01
C SER A 25 -12.51 6.51 8.71
N VAL A 26 -11.58 5.96 7.92
CA VAL A 26 -11.18 6.53 6.63
C VAL A 26 -12.28 6.37 5.59
N THR A 27 -12.91 5.19 5.50
CA THR A 27 -13.97 4.93 4.50
C THR A 27 -15.32 5.59 4.82
N ALA A 28 -15.53 6.04 6.06
CA ALA A 28 -16.69 6.87 6.42
C ALA A 28 -16.64 8.29 5.84
N ARG A 29 -15.50 8.73 5.29
CA ARG A 29 -15.32 10.04 4.66
C ARG A 29 -15.78 10.02 3.20
N ASP A 30 -16.12 11.17 2.63
CA ASP A 30 -16.39 11.30 1.19
C ASP A 30 -15.10 11.32 0.36
N LEU A 31 -14.42 10.17 0.32
CA LEU A 31 -13.12 9.99 -0.33
C LEU A 31 -13.17 10.23 -1.85
N ALA A 32 -14.36 10.15 -2.46
CA ALA A 32 -14.54 10.41 -3.88
C ALA A 32 -14.41 11.90 -4.22
N SER A 33 -14.72 12.79 -3.27
CA SER A 33 -14.81 14.24 -3.51
C SER A 33 -13.65 15.05 -2.95
N ILE A 34 -12.86 14.51 -2.01
CA ILE A 34 -11.72 15.24 -1.42
C ILE A 34 -10.56 15.40 -2.41
N PRO A 35 -9.73 16.45 -2.34
CA PRO A 35 -8.54 16.56 -3.19
C PRO A 35 -7.55 15.38 -3.02
N ALA A 36 -6.75 15.10 -4.04
CA ALA A 36 -5.59 14.20 -3.88
C ALA A 36 -4.54 14.89 -3.02
N ASP A 37 -4.37 14.42 -1.79
CA ASP A 37 -3.42 14.94 -0.81
C ASP A 37 -3.23 13.93 0.34
N GLN A 38 -2.36 14.28 1.29
CA GLN A 38 -2.19 13.61 2.56
C GLN A 38 -3.16 14.18 3.61
N TYR A 39 -3.79 13.28 4.36
CA TYR A 39 -4.78 13.60 5.39
C TYR A 39 -4.48 12.90 6.71
N THR A 40 -4.84 13.55 7.81
CA THR A 40 -4.77 12.97 9.16
C THR A 40 -5.94 12.02 9.42
N ILE A 41 -5.70 11.04 10.29
CA ILE A 41 -6.75 10.19 10.88
C ILE A 41 -7.05 10.73 12.28
N ASP A 42 -8.33 10.78 12.62
CA ASP A 42 -8.76 11.37 13.90
C ASP A 42 -8.16 10.60 15.08
N ASP A 43 -7.80 11.33 16.14
CA ASP A 43 -7.18 10.81 17.37
C ASP A 43 -5.84 10.07 17.20
N LEU A 44 -5.20 10.15 16.02
CA LEU A 44 -3.88 9.57 15.77
C LEU A 44 -2.88 10.65 15.33
N PRO A 45 -1.67 10.68 15.90
CA PRO A 45 -0.64 11.60 15.40
C PRO A 45 -0.18 11.17 14.00
N LEU A 46 0.22 12.15 13.18
CA LEU A 46 0.69 11.90 11.81
C LEU A 46 1.89 10.92 11.76
N SER A 47 2.69 10.85 12.83
CA SER A 47 3.78 9.88 12.96
C SER A 47 3.30 8.43 13.10
N ASP A 48 2.04 8.21 13.46
CA ASP A 48 1.49 6.90 13.78
C ASP A 48 0.58 6.39 12.68
N ALA A 49 -0.32 7.24 12.18
CA ALA A 49 -1.13 6.90 11.02
C ALA A 49 -1.59 8.14 10.23
N TYR A 50 -1.67 7.98 8.92
CA TYR A 50 -2.24 8.95 7.99
C TYR A 50 -2.74 8.23 6.75
N PHE A 51 -3.47 8.91 5.88
CA PHE A 51 -3.80 8.37 4.56
C PHE A 51 -3.52 9.37 3.46
N VAL A 52 -3.22 8.84 2.28
CA VAL A 52 -2.96 9.61 1.08
C VAL A 52 -4.01 9.23 0.05
N VAL A 53 -4.64 10.24 -0.55
CA VAL A 53 -5.51 10.08 -1.70
C VAL A 53 -4.73 10.45 -2.95
N MET A 54 -4.78 9.59 -3.96
CA MET A 54 -3.99 9.73 -5.17
C MET A 54 -4.90 9.63 -6.39
N ASP A 55 -4.70 10.54 -7.33
CA ASP A 55 -5.22 10.46 -8.70
C ASP A 55 -4.05 10.33 -9.66
N TYR A 56 -4.05 9.31 -10.51
CA TYR A 56 -2.99 9.10 -11.50
C TYR A 56 -3.51 8.35 -12.72
N GLN A 57 -2.68 8.32 -13.75
CA GLN A 57 -2.88 7.47 -14.92
C GLN A 57 -1.89 6.31 -14.83
N THR A 58 -2.39 5.08 -14.98
CA THR A 58 -1.55 3.87 -14.94
C THR A 58 -0.62 3.80 -16.14
N CYS A 59 0.56 3.21 -15.92
CA CYS A 59 1.62 3.10 -16.91
C CYS A 59 1.91 1.63 -17.26
N ALA A 60 2.46 1.37 -18.46
CA ALA A 60 2.85 0.01 -18.83
C ALA A 60 4.06 -0.49 -18.01
N GLU A 61 4.95 0.45 -17.67
CA GLU A 61 6.19 0.21 -16.95
C GLU A 61 6.29 1.15 -15.75
N SER A 62 6.92 0.67 -14.66
CA SER A 62 7.21 1.49 -13.49
C SER A 62 8.39 2.42 -13.77
N THR A 63 8.25 3.69 -13.39
CA THR A 63 9.32 4.68 -13.48
C THR A 63 10.45 4.45 -12.47
N PHE A 64 10.11 3.94 -11.27
CA PHE A 64 11.06 3.84 -10.15
C PHE A 64 11.46 2.39 -9.82
N GLY A 65 10.73 1.41 -10.37
CA GLY A 65 10.89 0.00 -9.99
C GLY A 65 10.07 -0.36 -8.74
N PRO A 66 10.34 -1.54 -8.14
CA PRO A 66 9.68 -1.98 -6.92
C PRO A 66 10.19 -1.25 -5.68
N GLU A 67 9.31 -1.02 -4.73
CA GLU A 67 9.57 -0.34 -3.46
C GLU A 67 9.20 -1.19 -2.24
N PHE A 68 9.87 -0.94 -1.12
CA PHE A 68 9.49 -1.48 0.18
C PHE A 68 9.74 -0.47 1.31
N HIS A 69 9.06 -0.70 2.44
CA HIS A 69 9.07 0.17 3.62
C HIS A 69 9.73 -0.52 4.82
N GLN A 70 10.08 0.21 5.87
CA GLN A 70 10.57 -0.33 7.15
C GLN A 70 9.65 -0.01 8.32
N LEU A 71 9.01 1.16 8.32
CA LEU A 71 8.30 1.69 9.49
C LEU A 71 6.78 1.57 9.37
N TYR A 72 6.24 1.70 8.15
CA TYR A 72 4.81 1.71 7.90
C TYR A 72 4.34 0.46 7.17
N THR A 73 3.19 -0.03 7.59
CA THR A 73 2.34 -0.96 6.86
C THR A 73 1.38 -0.17 6.00
N ASP A 74 1.29 -0.55 4.74
CA ASP A 74 0.37 0.04 3.77
C ASP A 74 -0.95 -0.71 3.77
N VAL A 75 -2.05 0.02 3.89
CA VAL A 75 -3.41 -0.49 3.63
C VAL A 75 -3.98 0.27 2.44
N GLN A 76 -4.03 -0.39 1.31
CA GLN A 76 -4.35 0.21 0.02
C GLN A 76 -5.72 -0.23 -0.46
N PHE A 77 -6.46 0.64 -1.14
CA PHE A 77 -7.69 0.27 -1.85
C PHE A 77 -7.99 1.24 -3.00
N ILE A 78 -8.68 0.75 -4.02
CA ILE A 78 -9.05 1.51 -5.21
C ILE A 78 -10.46 2.06 -5.04
N LEU A 79 -10.62 3.38 -5.24
CA LEU A 79 -11.93 4.03 -5.27
C LEU A 79 -12.55 3.94 -6.67
N SER A 80 -11.76 4.15 -7.72
CA SER A 80 -12.20 4.03 -9.11
C SER A 80 -11.04 3.65 -10.05
N GLY A 81 -11.39 3.00 -11.16
CA GLY A 81 -10.42 2.40 -12.08
C GLY A 81 -9.91 1.05 -11.57
N GLU A 82 -8.78 0.60 -12.12
CA GLU A 82 -8.07 -0.60 -11.69
C GLU A 82 -6.58 -0.43 -12.00
N GLU A 83 -5.74 -1.10 -11.21
CA GLU A 83 -4.30 -1.15 -11.47
C GLU A 83 -3.77 -2.57 -11.32
N ARG A 84 -2.64 -2.85 -11.97
CA ARG A 84 -1.81 -3.99 -11.64
C ARG A 84 -0.74 -3.52 -10.64
N CYS A 85 -0.54 -4.31 -9.61
CA CYS A 85 0.53 -4.15 -8.62
C CYS A 85 1.33 -5.43 -8.59
N SER A 86 2.62 -5.36 -8.95
CA SER A 86 3.53 -6.50 -8.85
C SER A 86 4.12 -6.55 -7.44
N TRP A 87 4.31 -7.72 -6.85
CA TRP A 87 4.72 -7.84 -5.44
C TRP A 87 5.51 -9.12 -5.14
N ALA A 88 6.28 -9.09 -4.04
CA ALA A 88 6.96 -10.23 -3.45
C ALA A 88 7.06 -10.08 -1.93
N ILE A 89 7.14 -11.21 -1.22
CA ILE A 89 7.49 -11.20 0.22
C ILE A 89 8.99 -11.41 0.33
N LEU A 90 9.66 -10.45 0.95
CA LEU A 90 11.06 -10.53 1.30
C LEU A 90 11.22 -11.26 2.63
N SER A 91 12.22 -12.14 2.72
CA SER A 91 12.74 -12.58 4.02
C SER A 91 13.53 -11.44 4.69
N ASP A 92 13.74 -11.55 6.00
CA ASP A 92 14.56 -10.58 6.74
C ASP A 92 15.99 -10.50 6.16
N GLN A 93 16.55 -11.63 5.76
CA GLN A 93 17.87 -11.69 5.12
C GLN A 93 17.90 -10.95 3.78
N GLN A 94 16.91 -11.19 2.91
CA GLN A 94 16.82 -10.49 1.62
C GLN A 94 16.65 -8.98 1.81
N LYS A 95 15.90 -8.57 2.84
CA LYS A 95 15.72 -7.16 3.16
C LYS A 95 17.03 -6.50 3.57
N VAL A 96 17.83 -7.15 4.43
CA VAL A 96 19.17 -6.68 4.81
C VAL A 96 20.06 -6.55 3.58
N GLU A 97 20.13 -7.59 2.74
CA GLU A 97 20.94 -7.58 1.51
C GLU A 97 20.53 -6.50 0.50
N LEU A 98 19.24 -6.15 0.42
CA LEU A 98 18.77 -5.04 -0.41
C LEU A 98 19.17 -3.69 0.19
N LEU A 99 19.08 -3.52 1.51
CA LEU A 99 19.48 -2.29 2.19
C LEU A 99 20.99 -2.02 2.17
N GLU A 100 21.81 -3.04 1.93
CA GLU A 100 23.25 -2.88 1.69
C GLU A 100 23.55 -2.39 0.25
N ARG A 101 22.64 -2.61 -0.69
CA ARG A 101 22.83 -2.34 -2.13
C ARG A 101 22.08 -1.10 -2.62
N TYR A 102 21.01 -0.72 -1.94
CA TYR A 102 20.10 0.35 -2.33
C TYR A 102 19.88 1.35 -1.20
N ASP A 103 19.82 2.63 -1.55
CA ASP A 103 19.66 3.72 -0.59
C ASP A 103 18.23 3.79 -0.03
N TYR A 104 18.12 3.60 1.27
CA TYR A 104 16.86 3.78 1.99
C TYR A 104 16.70 5.23 2.45
N ASN A 105 15.59 5.86 2.04
CA ASN A 105 15.20 7.18 2.52
C ASN A 105 14.40 7.06 3.82
N ALA A 106 15.04 7.39 4.95
CA ALA A 106 14.42 7.31 6.27
C ALA A 106 13.30 8.34 6.50
N GLU A 107 13.35 9.51 5.84
CA GLU A 107 12.31 10.54 5.99
C GLU A 107 11.00 10.13 5.31
N ARG A 108 11.11 9.40 4.18
CA ARG A 108 9.97 8.96 3.37
C ARG A 108 9.61 7.49 3.59
N ASP A 109 10.34 6.79 4.45
CA ASP A 109 10.22 5.34 4.72
C ASP A 109 10.18 4.50 3.42
N ILE A 110 11.12 4.72 2.51
CA ILE A 110 11.07 4.07 1.19
C ILE A 110 12.47 3.71 0.67
N CYS A 111 12.57 2.52 0.07
CA CYS A 111 13.72 2.08 -0.70
C CYS A 111 13.23 1.53 -2.05
N PHE A 112 13.84 2.00 -3.15
CA PHE A 112 13.58 1.51 -4.50
C PHE A 112 14.68 0.56 -4.95
N ILE A 113 14.31 -0.51 -5.64
CA ILE A 113 15.26 -1.49 -6.19
C ILE A 113 15.10 -1.59 -7.71
N ASN A 114 16.14 -2.10 -8.39
CA ASN A 114 16.04 -2.31 -9.83
C ASN A 114 15.01 -3.40 -10.17
N GLN A 115 14.30 -3.23 -11.30
CA GLN A 115 13.42 -4.27 -11.81
C GLN A 115 14.23 -5.54 -12.16
N GLY A 116 13.69 -6.71 -11.83
CA GLY A 116 14.34 -8.00 -12.08
C GLY A 116 15.28 -8.49 -10.96
N GLU A 117 15.56 -7.68 -9.93
CA GLU A 117 16.33 -8.10 -8.76
C GLU A 117 15.65 -9.22 -7.96
N VAL A 118 14.33 -9.15 -7.87
CA VAL A 118 13.48 -10.11 -7.14
C VAL A 118 12.35 -10.54 -8.07
N PRO A 119 12.04 -11.84 -8.19
CA PRO A 119 10.88 -12.29 -8.95
C PRO A 119 9.59 -11.81 -8.29
N LEU A 120 8.73 -11.17 -9.06
CA LEU A 120 7.46 -10.60 -8.60
C LEU A 120 6.27 -11.41 -9.11
N ASN A 121 5.20 -11.42 -8.31
CA ASN A 121 3.87 -11.89 -8.70
C ASN A 121 3.01 -10.68 -9.06
N ASP A 122 2.01 -10.86 -9.93
CA ASP A 122 1.07 -9.80 -10.26
C ASP A 122 -0.25 -9.95 -9.49
N LEU A 123 -0.79 -8.81 -9.08
CA LEU A 123 -2.11 -8.67 -8.49
C LEU A 123 -2.86 -7.54 -9.20
N ILE A 124 -4.11 -7.79 -9.58
CA ILE A 124 -4.99 -6.73 -10.08
C ILE A 124 -5.75 -6.15 -8.90
N MET A 125 -5.54 -4.87 -8.64
CA MET A 125 -6.23 -4.12 -7.62
C MET A 125 -7.47 -3.43 -8.20
N ARG A 126 -8.62 -3.61 -7.55
CA ARG A 126 -9.93 -3.13 -8.03
C ARG A 126 -10.84 -2.64 -6.88
N PRO A 127 -11.88 -1.84 -7.17
CA PRO A 127 -12.83 -1.40 -6.17
C PRO A 127 -13.51 -2.56 -5.45
N GLY A 128 -13.78 -2.37 -4.15
CA GLY A 128 -14.42 -3.37 -3.29
C GLY A 128 -13.43 -4.28 -2.54
N GLU A 129 -12.14 -4.18 -2.84
CA GLU A 129 -11.04 -4.90 -2.19
C GLU A 129 -10.10 -3.93 -1.45
N PHE A 130 -9.44 -4.41 -0.39
CA PHE A 130 -8.32 -3.74 0.26
C PHE A 130 -7.14 -4.69 0.43
N TYR A 131 -5.94 -4.12 0.49
CA TYR A 131 -4.67 -4.82 0.43
C TYR A 131 -3.77 -4.35 1.56
N ILE A 132 -3.31 -5.28 2.41
CA ILE A 132 -2.38 -4.98 3.51
C ILE A 132 -0.98 -5.44 3.11
N LEU A 133 -0.07 -4.49 2.98
CA LEU A 133 1.31 -4.64 2.53
C LEU A 133 2.24 -4.25 3.69
N PRO A 134 2.61 -5.19 4.57
CA PRO A 134 3.56 -4.95 5.66
C PRO A 134 4.97 -4.62 5.13
N PRO A 135 5.89 -4.10 5.97
CA PRO A 135 7.26 -3.70 5.58
C PRO A 135 8.12 -4.75 4.87
N ASN A 136 7.76 -6.03 4.93
CA ASN A 136 8.44 -7.10 4.20
C ASN A 136 7.84 -7.37 2.81
N THR A 137 6.85 -6.58 2.38
CA THR A 137 6.22 -6.72 1.07
C THR A 137 6.83 -5.72 0.10
N LEU A 138 7.70 -6.23 -0.77
CA LEU A 138 8.15 -5.52 -1.95
C LEU A 138 6.97 -5.37 -2.91
N HIS A 139 6.70 -4.18 -3.41
CA HIS A 139 5.59 -3.94 -4.30
C HIS A 139 5.89 -2.86 -5.34
N MET A 140 5.23 -2.94 -6.49
CA MET A 140 5.40 -2.06 -7.64
C MET A 140 4.01 -1.71 -8.17
N PRO A 141 3.39 -0.63 -7.65
CA PRO A 141 2.02 -0.23 -7.97
C PRO A 141 1.95 0.56 -9.29
N ASN A 142 0.75 1.08 -9.61
CA ASN A 142 0.47 2.01 -10.70
C ASN A 142 0.65 1.46 -12.11
N LEU A 143 0.70 0.14 -12.28
CA LEU A 143 0.81 -0.49 -13.59
C LEU A 143 -0.57 -0.65 -14.24
N ASN A 144 -0.62 -0.58 -15.56
CA ASN A 144 -1.86 -0.83 -16.29
C ASN A 144 -2.15 -2.34 -16.38
N VAL A 145 -3.44 -2.68 -16.41
CA VAL A 145 -3.91 -4.06 -16.60
C VAL A 145 -3.92 -4.43 -18.08
N HIS A 146 -4.50 -3.55 -18.90
CA HIS A 146 -4.59 -3.70 -20.36
C HIS A 146 -4.08 -2.47 -21.12
N SER A 147 -4.47 -1.28 -20.66
CA SER A 147 -4.08 0.00 -21.23
C SER A 147 -4.13 1.07 -20.14
N ALA A 148 -3.49 2.21 -20.40
CA ALA A 148 -3.45 3.31 -19.44
C ALA A 148 -4.88 3.75 -19.04
N ALA A 149 -5.15 3.73 -17.75
CA ALA A 149 -6.44 4.06 -17.17
C ALA A 149 -6.28 5.07 -16.04
N LYS A 150 -7.29 5.92 -15.83
CA LYS A 150 -7.35 6.80 -14.66
C LYS A 150 -7.70 5.96 -13.44
N VAL A 151 -6.92 6.12 -12.37
CA VAL A 151 -7.13 5.44 -11.10
C VAL A 151 -7.18 6.48 -10.00
N ARG A 152 -8.15 6.29 -9.10
CA ARG A 152 -8.19 6.96 -7.82
C ARG A 152 -8.00 5.93 -6.71
N LYS A 153 -6.98 6.15 -5.88
CA LYS A 153 -6.53 5.20 -4.87
C LYS A 153 -6.39 5.88 -3.52
N VAL A 154 -6.60 5.11 -2.45
CA VAL A 154 -6.23 5.49 -1.09
C VAL A 154 -5.15 4.56 -0.58
N VAL A 155 -4.13 5.14 0.06
CA VAL A 155 -3.08 4.44 0.79
C VAL A 155 -3.10 4.93 2.23
N ILE A 156 -3.53 4.09 3.15
CA ILE A 156 -3.41 4.34 4.58
C ILE A 156 -2.03 3.83 5.02
N LYS A 157 -1.25 4.70 5.64
CA LYS A 157 0.05 4.37 6.23
C LYS A 157 -0.14 4.20 7.74
N ILE A 158 0.16 3.03 8.28
CA ILE A 158 0.04 2.72 9.71
C ILE A 158 1.38 2.24 10.24
N LYS A 159 1.92 2.88 11.27
CA LYS A 159 3.21 2.51 11.86
C LYS A 159 3.14 1.06 12.35
N THR A 160 4.00 0.21 11.80
CA THR A 160 3.93 -1.25 12.02
C THR A 160 4.08 -1.64 13.49
N ALA A 161 4.81 -0.85 14.28
CA ALA A 161 4.94 -1.07 15.73
C ALA A 161 3.61 -0.98 16.50
N LEU A 162 2.57 -0.34 15.95
CA LEU A 162 1.24 -0.29 16.54
C LEU A 162 0.41 -1.55 16.27
N LEU A 163 0.82 -2.35 15.28
CA LEU A 163 0.13 -3.56 14.85
C LEU A 163 0.63 -4.83 15.54
N ALA A 164 1.81 -4.77 16.16
CA ALA A 164 2.48 -5.90 16.79
C ALA A 164 2.02 -6.17 18.24
N ARG A 165 0.75 -5.87 18.57
CA ARG A 165 0.19 -6.02 19.92
C ARG A 165 -0.93 -7.04 19.97
#